data_AF-A0AAV4QEH3-F1
#
_entry.id   AF-A0AAV4QEH3-F1
#
_cell.length_a   1.000
_cell.length_b   1.000
_cell.length_c   1.000
_cell.angle_alpha   90.00
_cell.angle_beta   90.00
_cell.angle_gamma   90.00
#
_symmetry.space_group_name_H-M   'P 1'
#
loop_
_entity.id
_entity.type
_entity.pdbx_description
1 polymer ?
#
loop_
_entity_poly.entity_id
_entity_poly.type
_entity_poly.pdbx_seq_one_letter_code
_entity_poly.pdbx_strand_id
1 'polypeptide(L)'
;MAIHFALISILQPGFYRAQKLKNETIELWVPWVILDANKSLETAQGVLIELYKGMKYAKVFDYELQLASAYGVLGQDKKWTGMVGSLLKNETDVGGPYFVEENRGKVIRFVSPLDFSQLVLVTGLIPENTDPFMIFRVFSITVWLTLLSFVFIVAGTACLVYSVWPSSERKRKVAAYFRYLWMFQTSLLGKEFGSNSRWFPPHPLHPQLPLHPERVADDMPGVPEHVPG
;
A
#
# COMPACT_ATOMS: atom_id res chain seq x y z
N MET A 1 -7.95 -11.58 8.34
CA MET A 1 -8.49 -12.84 7.80
C MET A 1 -7.52 -13.29 6.73
N ALA A 2 -6.76 -14.36 6.96
CA ALA A 2 -5.82 -14.91 5.98
C ALA A 2 -6.58 -15.82 5.01
N ILE A 3 -6.25 -15.74 3.73
CA ILE A 3 -6.86 -16.52 2.67
C ILE A 3 -5.83 -17.55 2.21
N HIS A 4 -6.18 -18.83 2.26
CA HIS A 4 -5.27 -19.93 1.95
C HIS A 4 -5.52 -20.47 0.53
N PHE A 5 -4.46 -20.72 -0.23
CA PHE A 5 -4.53 -21.41 -1.52
C PHE A 5 -4.13 -22.84 -1.39
N ALA A 6 -4.99 -23.77 -1.76
CA ALA A 6 -4.65 -25.19 -1.74
C ALA A 6 -4.98 -25.87 -3.06
N LEU A 7 -4.14 -26.85 -3.42
CA LEU A 7 -4.51 -27.91 -4.36
C LEU A 7 -5.59 -28.78 -3.71
N ILE A 8 -6.51 -29.30 -4.50
CA ILE A 8 -7.55 -30.23 -4.03
C ILE A 8 -7.22 -31.60 -4.57
N SER A 9 -7.04 -32.57 -3.68
CA SER A 9 -6.86 -33.96 -4.04
C SER A 9 -7.85 -34.80 -3.28
N ILE A 10 -8.55 -35.68 -3.99
CA ILE A 10 -9.47 -36.68 -3.40
C ILE A 10 -8.67 -37.82 -2.72
N LEU A 11 -7.34 -37.86 -2.86
CA LEU A 11 -6.52 -38.99 -2.40
C LEU A 11 -6.41 -39.06 -0.87
N GLN A 12 -6.81 -40.20 -0.31
CA GLN A 12 -6.59 -40.51 1.11
C GLN A 12 -5.09 -40.66 1.42
N PRO A 13 -4.62 -40.19 2.60
CA PRO A 13 -3.25 -40.43 3.03
C PRO A 13 -3.04 -41.95 3.23
N GLY A 14 -2.18 -42.55 2.41
CA GLY A 14 -1.87 -43.99 2.45
C GLY A 14 -1.91 -44.71 1.10
N PHE A 15 -2.33 -44.04 0.02
CA PHE A 15 -2.50 -44.67 -1.31
C PHE A 15 -1.62 -44.01 -2.39
N TYR A 16 -0.30 -44.04 -2.21
CA TYR A 16 0.67 -43.62 -3.25
C TYR A 16 1.06 -44.80 -4.15
N ARG A 17 0.07 -45.51 -4.69
CA ARG A 17 0.32 -46.44 -5.81
C ARG A 17 -0.11 -45.70 -7.07
N ALA A 18 0.86 -45.43 -7.96
CA ALA A 18 0.72 -44.71 -9.23
C ALA A 18 -0.68 -44.87 -9.85
N GLN A 19 -1.60 -43.98 -9.47
CA GLN A 19 -2.90 -43.88 -10.08
C GLN A 19 -2.74 -42.91 -11.23
N LYS A 20 -3.12 -43.38 -12.42
CA LYS A 20 -3.27 -42.55 -13.60
C LYS A 20 -4.43 -41.59 -13.33
N LEU A 21 -4.11 -40.39 -12.85
CA LEU A 21 -5.08 -39.30 -12.75
C LEU A 21 -5.47 -38.95 -14.18
N LYS A 22 -6.76 -39.02 -14.48
CA LYS A 22 -7.21 -38.98 -15.86
C LYS A 22 -7.46 -37.55 -16.29
N ASN A 23 -8.08 -36.74 -15.43
CA ASN A 23 -8.55 -35.41 -15.78
C ASN A 23 -8.28 -34.41 -14.65
N GLU A 24 -7.67 -33.29 -15.00
CA GLU A 24 -7.47 -32.14 -14.15
C GLU A 24 -8.24 -30.94 -14.70
N THR A 25 -8.78 -30.09 -13.84
CA THR A 25 -9.53 -28.91 -14.29
C THR A 25 -9.00 -27.63 -13.64
N ILE A 26 -8.73 -26.63 -14.49
CA ILE A 26 -8.14 -25.35 -14.11
C ILE A 26 -8.96 -24.15 -14.59
N GLU A 27 -8.89 -23.04 -13.85
CA GLU A 27 -9.48 -21.76 -14.26
C GLU A 27 -8.39 -20.71 -14.53
N LEU A 28 -8.66 -19.79 -15.46
CA LEU A 28 -7.76 -18.69 -15.78
C LEU A 28 -7.67 -17.72 -14.60
N TRP A 29 -6.48 -17.61 -14.00
CA TRP A 29 -6.27 -16.69 -12.90
C TRP A 29 -4.82 -16.25 -12.79
N VAL A 30 -4.53 -14.98 -13.01
CA VAL A 30 -3.17 -14.42 -12.92
C VAL A 30 -2.77 -14.28 -11.45
N PRO A 31 -1.56 -14.71 -11.02
CA PRO A 31 -0.44 -15.24 -11.81
C PRO A 31 -0.37 -16.79 -11.90
N TRP A 32 -1.40 -17.49 -11.45
CA TRP A 32 -1.44 -18.95 -11.33
C TRP A 32 -1.56 -19.70 -12.64
N VAL A 33 -2.42 -19.22 -13.53
CA VAL A 33 -2.68 -19.77 -14.86
C VAL A 33 -2.83 -18.60 -15.83
N ILE A 34 -1.91 -18.53 -16.79
CA ILE A 34 -1.82 -17.53 -17.84
C ILE A 34 -1.89 -18.29 -19.16
N LEU A 35 -2.96 -18.04 -19.92
CA LEU A 35 -3.09 -18.59 -21.27
C LEU A 35 -2.36 -17.68 -22.26
N ASP A 36 -1.68 -18.29 -23.22
CA ASP A 36 -1.04 -17.60 -24.34
C ASP A 36 -2.10 -17.02 -25.30
N ALA A 37 -1.69 -16.18 -26.27
CA ALA A 37 -2.58 -15.53 -27.23
C ALA A 37 -3.47 -16.54 -28.00
N ASN A 38 -2.94 -17.75 -28.22
CA ASN A 38 -3.63 -18.85 -28.91
C ASN A 38 -4.63 -19.60 -28.01
N LYS A 39 -4.74 -19.24 -26.71
CA LYS A 39 -5.56 -19.92 -25.69
C LYS A 39 -5.31 -21.44 -25.58
N SER A 40 -4.15 -21.90 -26.05
CA SER A 40 -3.76 -23.30 -25.93
C SER A 40 -3.32 -23.59 -24.49
N LEU A 41 -3.78 -24.72 -23.97
CA LEU A 41 -3.38 -25.20 -22.65
C LEU A 41 -1.96 -25.77 -22.65
N GLU A 42 -1.46 -26.23 -23.80
CA GLU A 42 -0.10 -26.77 -23.93
C GLU A 42 0.97 -25.68 -23.79
N THR A 43 0.65 -24.46 -24.23
CA THR A 43 1.53 -23.29 -24.10
C THR A 43 1.19 -22.42 -22.89
N ALA A 44 0.28 -22.88 -22.02
CA ALA A 44 -0.06 -22.17 -20.79
C ALA A 44 1.16 -22.04 -19.88
N GLN A 45 1.19 -20.92 -19.16
CA GLN A 45 2.23 -20.58 -18.19
C GLN A 45 1.57 -20.23 -16.84
N GLY A 46 2.37 -20.13 -15.79
CA GLY A 46 1.91 -19.75 -14.46
C GLY A 46 2.33 -20.74 -13.41
N VAL A 47 2.26 -20.31 -12.14
CA VAL A 47 2.80 -21.06 -11.00
C VAL A 47 2.21 -22.47 -10.91
N LEU A 48 0.90 -22.60 -11.13
CA LEU A 48 0.22 -23.90 -11.03
C LEU A 48 0.57 -24.81 -12.22
N ILE A 49 0.69 -24.24 -13.42
CA ILE A 49 1.07 -25.00 -14.61
C ILE A 49 2.48 -25.56 -14.49
N GLU A 50 3.43 -24.75 -14.02
CA GLU A 50 4.82 -25.19 -13.80
C GLU A 50 4.91 -26.25 -12.69
N LEU A 51 4.07 -26.14 -11.66
CA LEU A 51 3.96 -27.18 -10.63
C LEU A 51 3.49 -28.52 -11.22
N TYR A 52 2.42 -28.52 -12.04
CA TYR A 52 1.97 -29.74 -12.71
C TYR A 52 3.03 -30.32 -13.64
N LYS A 53 3.68 -29.48 -14.47
CA LYS A 53 4.80 -29.91 -15.34
C LYS A 53 5.92 -30.56 -14.52
N GLY A 54 6.28 -29.97 -13.37
CA GLY A 54 7.27 -30.50 -12.45
C GLY A 54 6.87 -31.87 -11.89
N MET A 55 5.60 -32.05 -11.49
CA MET A 55 5.10 -33.34 -10.98
C MET A 55 5.10 -34.44 -12.05
N LYS A 56 4.73 -34.10 -13.30
CA LYS A 56 4.82 -35.03 -14.44
C LYS A 56 6.27 -35.37 -14.79
N TYR A 57 7.16 -34.39 -14.79
CA TYR A 57 8.60 -34.62 -14.99
C TYR A 57 9.19 -35.54 -13.91
N ALA A 58 8.78 -35.36 -12.65
CA ALA A 58 9.15 -36.22 -11.53
C ALA A 58 8.47 -37.61 -11.56
N LYS A 59 7.64 -37.91 -12.57
CA LYS A 59 6.89 -39.16 -12.75
C LYS A 59 6.01 -39.52 -11.55
N VAL A 60 5.48 -38.52 -10.84
CA VAL A 60 4.55 -38.74 -9.74
C VAL A 60 3.20 -39.24 -10.28
N PHE A 61 2.70 -38.59 -11.35
CA PHE A 61 1.53 -39.02 -12.11
C PHE A 61 1.51 -38.36 -13.51
N ASP A 62 0.76 -38.96 -14.43
CA ASP A 62 0.36 -38.34 -15.71
C ASP A 62 -0.99 -37.62 -15.52
N TYR A 63 -1.21 -36.56 -16.30
CA TYR A 63 -2.43 -35.75 -16.25
C TYR A 63 -2.83 -35.24 -17.64
N GLU A 64 -4.13 -34.94 -17.79
CA GLU A 64 -4.70 -34.15 -18.89
C GLU A 64 -5.42 -32.93 -18.31
N LEU A 65 -5.00 -31.73 -18.73
CA LEU A 65 -5.59 -30.49 -18.23
C LEU A 65 -6.81 -30.09 -19.06
N GLN A 66 -7.86 -29.65 -18.37
CA GLN A 66 -9.10 -29.14 -18.94
C GLN A 66 -9.38 -27.74 -18.38
N LEU A 67 -9.88 -26.82 -19.20
CA LEU A 67 -10.25 -25.48 -18.74
C LEU A 67 -11.70 -25.50 -18.22
N ALA A 68 -11.90 -25.08 -16.98
CA ALA A 68 -13.23 -24.76 -16.46
C ALA A 68 -13.58 -23.30 -16.68
N SER A 69 -14.88 -23.05 -16.77
CA SER A 69 -15.47 -21.70 -16.84
C SER A 69 -15.76 -21.08 -15.47
N ALA A 70 -15.76 -21.85 -14.39
CA ALA A 70 -16.08 -21.36 -13.05
C ALA A 70 -15.51 -22.25 -11.93
N TYR A 71 -15.10 -21.64 -10.82
CA TYR A 71 -14.59 -22.33 -9.63
C TYR A 71 -15.61 -23.28 -9.02
N GLY A 72 -16.85 -22.83 -8.95
CA GLY A 72 -17.95 -23.55 -8.35
C GLY A 72 -18.58 -22.81 -7.18
N VAL A 73 -19.86 -22.54 -7.35
CA VAL A 73 -20.73 -21.89 -6.37
C VAL A 73 -21.84 -22.86 -6.02
N LEU A 74 -22.24 -22.86 -4.75
CA LEU A 74 -23.41 -23.61 -4.31
C LEU A 74 -24.68 -22.92 -4.85
N GLY A 75 -25.36 -23.58 -5.78
CA GLY A 75 -26.61 -23.10 -6.36
C GLY A 75 -27.76 -23.11 -5.35
N GLN A 76 -28.85 -22.43 -5.70
CA GLN A 76 -30.09 -22.42 -4.89
C GLN A 76 -30.68 -23.83 -4.72
N ASP A 77 -30.40 -24.73 -5.66
CA ASP A 77 -30.76 -26.15 -5.65
C ASP A 77 -29.87 -27.00 -4.73
N LYS A 78 -28.96 -26.36 -3.97
CA LYS A 78 -27.95 -27.00 -3.11
C LYS A 78 -26.97 -27.89 -3.88
N LYS A 79 -26.81 -27.70 -5.19
CA LYS A 79 -25.80 -28.41 -5.99
C LYS A 79 -24.61 -27.50 -6.27
N TRP A 80 -23.42 -28.08 -6.26
CA TRP A 80 -22.21 -27.38 -6.64
C TRP A 80 -22.08 -27.34 -8.16
N THR A 81 -21.71 -26.17 -8.67
CA THR A 81 -21.41 -25.93 -10.08
C THR A 81 -19.90 -25.86 -10.31
N GLY A 82 -19.45 -25.65 -11.56
CA GLY A 82 -18.05 -25.42 -11.89
C GLY A 82 -17.10 -26.57 -11.52
N MET A 83 -15.84 -26.25 -11.23
CA MET A 83 -14.82 -27.24 -10.89
C MET A 83 -15.18 -28.08 -9.66
N VAL A 84 -15.76 -27.47 -8.61
CA VAL A 84 -16.24 -28.23 -7.42
C VAL A 84 -17.34 -29.23 -7.83
N GLY A 85 -18.25 -28.83 -8.71
CA GLY A 85 -19.28 -29.72 -9.24
C GLY A 85 -18.70 -30.90 -10.02
N SER A 86 -17.70 -30.67 -10.87
CA SER A 86 -17.03 -31.73 -11.65
C SER A 86 -16.23 -32.69 -10.77
N LEU A 87 -15.57 -32.20 -9.71
CA LEU A 87 -14.95 -33.06 -8.69
C LEU A 87 -15.99 -33.98 -8.02
N LEU A 88 -17.15 -33.45 -7.61
CA LEU A 88 -18.20 -34.24 -6.96
C LEU A 88 -18.86 -35.26 -7.89
N LYS A 89 -18.84 -35.00 -9.20
CA LYS A 89 -19.33 -35.93 -10.23
C LYS A 89 -18.28 -36.95 -10.68
N ASN A 90 -17.06 -36.91 -10.11
CA ASN A 90 -15.92 -37.71 -10.55
C ASN A 90 -15.57 -37.51 -12.05
N GLU A 91 -15.85 -36.33 -12.60
CA GLU A 91 -15.41 -35.94 -13.96
C GLU A 91 -13.94 -35.51 -13.96
N THR A 92 -13.48 -35.01 -12.81
CA THR A 92 -12.16 -34.48 -12.55
C THR A 92 -11.63 -35.11 -11.26
N ASP A 93 -10.34 -35.46 -11.22
CA ASP A 93 -9.71 -36.05 -10.02
C ASP A 93 -9.05 -34.98 -9.13
N VAL A 94 -8.45 -33.97 -9.76
CA VAL A 94 -7.73 -32.86 -9.12
C VAL A 94 -8.14 -31.54 -9.78
N GLY A 95 -8.41 -30.52 -8.98
CA GLY A 95 -8.78 -29.20 -9.49
C GLY A 95 -8.06 -28.08 -8.75
N GLY A 96 -7.94 -26.92 -9.41
CA GLY A 96 -7.43 -25.71 -8.80
C GLY A 96 -7.08 -24.63 -9.82
N PRO A 97 -6.69 -23.44 -9.37
CA PRO A 97 -6.42 -23.05 -7.98
C PRO A 97 -7.71 -22.82 -7.17
N TYR A 98 -7.68 -23.02 -5.85
CA TYR A 98 -8.82 -22.74 -4.97
C TYR A 98 -8.44 -21.92 -3.75
N PHE A 99 -9.37 -21.06 -3.37
CA PHE A 99 -9.45 -20.53 -2.01
C PHE A 99 -10.03 -21.59 -1.07
N VAL A 100 -9.34 -21.85 0.05
CA VAL A 100 -9.84 -22.71 1.11
C VAL A 100 -11.00 -22.00 1.80
N GLU A 101 -12.19 -22.55 1.64
CA GLU A 101 -13.42 -22.05 2.25
C GLU A 101 -14.10 -23.19 3.03
N GLU A 102 -14.72 -22.87 4.17
CA GLU A 102 -15.39 -23.87 5.02
C GLU A 102 -16.48 -24.65 4.27
N ASN A 103 -17.30 -23.96 3.46
CA ASN A 103 -18.38 -24.59 2.72
C ASN A 103 -17.88 -25.60 1.69
N ARG A 104 -16.77 -25.28 1.02
CA ARG A 104 -16.11 -26.21 0.10
C ARG A 104 -15.44 -27.34 0.87
N GLY A 105 -14.79 -27.05 2.01
CA GLY A 105 -14.13 -28.05 2.85
C GLY A 105 -15.03 -29.15 3.40
N LYS A 106 -16.36 -28.92 3.40
CA LYS A 106 -17.38 -29.93 3.76
C LYS A 106 -17.60 -30.98 2.68
N VAL A 107 -17.30 -30.68 1.41
CA VAL A 107 -17.61 -31.54 0.26
C VAL A 107 -16.37 -32.02 -0.50
N ILE A 108 -15.26 -31.28 -0.42
CA ILE A 108 -13.99 -31.62 -1.06
C ILE A 108 -12.85 -31.51 -0.07
N ARG A 109 -11.79 -32.29 -0.30
CA ARG A 109 -10.62 -32.33 0.57
C ARG A 109 -9.48 -31.49 0.00
N PHE A 110 -9.10 -30.45 0.73
CA PHE A 110 -7.92 -29.66 0.42
C PHE A 110 -6.64 -30.38 0.85
N VAL A 111 -5.59 -30.27 0.05
CA VAL A 111 -4.22 -30.63 0.46
C VAL A 111 -3.56 -29.43 1.16
N SER A 112 -2.28 -29.57 1.51
CA SER A 112 -1.50 -28.47 2.05
C SER A 112 -1.59 -27.23 1.14
N PRO A 113 -1.76 -26.03 1.71
CA PRO A 113 -1.79 -24.84 0.90
C PRO A 113 -0.45 -24.63 0.18
N LEU A 114 -0.52 -24.22 -1.10
CA LEU A 114 0.64 -23.85 -1.91
C LEU A 114 1.10 -22.42 -1.61
N ASP A 115 0.17 -21.53 -1.26
CA ASP A 115 0.45 -20.13 -1.00
C ASP A 115 -0.62 -19.52 -0.07
N PHE A 116 -0.31 -18.33 0.46
CA PHE A 116 -1.13 -17.58 1.38
C PHE A 116 -1.31 -16.17 0.84
N SER A 117 -2.56 -15.76 0.59
CA SER A 117 -2.87 -14.35 0.29
C SER A 117 -3.57 -13.70 1.47
N GLN A 118 -3.32 -12.41 1.61
CA GLN A 118 -4.04 -11.56 2.53
C GLN A 118 -5.05 -10.73 1.74
N LEU A 119 -6.22 -10.52 2.32
CA LEU A 119 -7.17 -9.57 1.77
C LEU A 119 -6.56 -8.16 1.88
N VAL A 120 -6.17 -7.57 0.74
CA VAL A 120 -5.59 -6.23 0.68
C VAL A 120 -6.55 -5.30 -0.06
N LEU A 121 -6.78 -4.11 0.48
CA LEU A 121 -7.48 -3.05 -0.22
C LEU A 121 -6.50 -2.38 -1.19
N VAL A 122 -6.74 -2.51 -2.48
CA VAL A 122 -5.97 -1.78 -3.50
C VAL A 122 -6.59 -0.40 -3.65
N THR A 123 -5.99 0.61 -3.02
CA THR A 123 -6.33 2.02 -3.26
C THR A 123 -5.43 2.57 -4.35
N GLY A 124 -5.97 3.42 -5.23
CA GLY A 124 -5.15 4.13 -6.21
C GLY A 124 -4.02 4.89 -5.51
N LEU A 125 -2.84 4.90 -6.12
CA LEU A 125 -1.75 5.76 -5.66
C LEU A 125 -2.26 7.20 -5.74
N ILE A 126 -2.33 7.89 -4.59
CA ILE A 126 -2.52 9.33 -4.59
C ILE A 126 -1.23 9.89 -5.16
N PRO A 127 -1.24 10.54 -6.34
CA PRO A 127 -0.02 11.11 -6.88
C PRO A 127 0.50 12.10 -5.84
N GLU A 128 1.76 11.94 -5.42
CA GLU A 128 2.48 12.91 -4.60
C GLU A 128 2.73 14.17 -5.44
N ASN A 129 1.66 14.90 -5.75
CA ASN A 129 1.78 16.22 -6.34
C ASN A 129 2.16 17.18 -5.21
N THR A 130 3.46 17.20 -4.91
CA THR A 130 4.05 18.13 -3.95
C THR A 130 4.12 19.49 -4.61
N ASP A 131 2.98 20.18 -4.68
CA ASP A 131 2.94 21.55 -5.19
C ASP A 131 3.68 22.46 -4.19
N PRO A 132 4.83 23.06 -4.56
CA PRO A 132 5.60 23.93 -3.66
C PRO A 132 4.80 25.17 -3.23
N PHE A 133 3.69 25.48 -3.90
CA PHE A 133 2.80 26.58 -3.58
C PHE A 133 1.64 26.21 -2.65
N MET A 134 1.62 25.01 -2.04
CA MET A 134 0.61 24.65 -1.03
C MET A 134 0.53 25.67 0.12
N ILE A 135 1.62 26.34 0.47
CA ILE A 135 1.62 27.40 1.48
C ILE A 135 0.70 28.59 1.11
N PHE A 136 0.62 28.93 -0.18
CA PHE A 136 -0.27 30.00 -0.65
C PHE A 136 -1.73 29.57 -0.74
N ARG A 137 -2.00 28.26 -0.79
CA ARG A 137 -3.37 27.70 -0.76
C ARG A 137 -4.02 27.78 0.61
N VAL A 138 -3.26 27.98 1.68
CA VAL A 138 -3.79 28.11 3.05
C VAL A 138 -4.78 29.28 3.15
N PHE A 139 -4.54 30.35 2.40
CA PHE A 139 -5.41 31.52 2.33
C PHE A 139 -5.94 31.73 0.91
N SER A 140 -7.21 32.12 0.80
CA SER A 140 -7.79 32.44 -0.51
C SER A 140 -7.11 33.69 -1.10
N ILE A 141 -7.12 33.80 -2.43
CA ILE A 141 -6.61 35.00 -3.13
C ILE A 141 -7.28 36.28 -2.61
N THR A 142 -8.54 36.19 -2.19
CA THR A 142 -9.28 37.29 -1.56
C THR A 142 -8.63 37.76 -0.26
N VAL A 143 -8.16 36.84 0.60
CA VAL A 143 -7.46 37.18 1.84
C VAL A 143 -6.12 37.86 1.53
N TRP A 144 -5.38 37.37 0.55
CA TRP A 144 -4.13 38.01 0.12
C TRP A 144 -4.34 39.43 -0.41
N LEU A 145 -5.36 39.63 -1.26
CA LEU A 145 -5.69 40.95 -1.81
C LEU A 145 -6.21 41.92 -0.74
N THR A 146 -7.01 41.44 0.21
CA THR A 146 -7.50 42.28 1.33
C THR A 146 -6.37 42.68 2.28
N LEU A 147 -5.45 41.77 2.59
CA LEU A 147 -4.25 42.07 3.38
C LEU A 147 -3.35 43.10 2.68
N LEU A 148 -3.10 42.91 1.39
CA LEU A 148 -2.33 43.86 0.57
C LEU A 148 -3.00 45.24 0.54
N SER A 149 -4.32 45.27 0.29
CA SER A 149 -5.11 46.51 0.26
C SER A 149 -5.06 47.26 1.60
N PHE A 150 -5.20 46.53 2.71
CA PHE A 150 -5.17 47.12 4.04
C PHE A 150 -3.82 47.80 4.34
N VAL A 151 -2.71 47.17 3.98
CA VAL A 151 -1.36 47.76 4.13
C VAL A 151 -1.25 49.09 3.37
N PHE A 152 -1.78 49.17 2.15
CA PHE A 152 -1.80 50.40 1.37
C PHE A 152 -2.67 51.50 2.00
N ILE A 153 -3.85 51.15 2.51
CA ILE A 153 -4.75 52.11 3.18
C ILE A 153 -4.10 52.66 4.45
N VAL A 154 -3.49 51.80 5.28
CA VAL A 154 -2.82 52.22 6.51
C VAL A 154 -1.60 53.10 6.22
N ALA A 155 -0.77 52.74 5.22
CA ALA A 155 0.35 53.59 4.81
C ALA A 155 -0.13 54.95 4.25
N GLY A 156 -1.23 54.96 3.49
CA GLY A 156 -1.86 56.15 2.95
C GLY A 156 -2.38 57.09 4.05
N THR A 157 -3.14 56.54 5.01
CA THR A 157 -3.67 57.31 6.16
C THR A 157 -2.54 57.88 7.02
N ALA A 158 -1.49 57.11 7.31
CA ALA A 158 -0.30 57.62 8.02
C ALA A 158 0.38 58.77 7.27
N CYS A 159 0.49 58.66 5.94
CA CYS A 159 1.05 59.72 5.10
C CYS A 159 0.16 60.98 5.07
N LEU A 160 -1.16 60.83 5.09
CA LEU A 160 -2.10 61.95 5.18
C LEU A 160 -1.97 62.67 6.53
N VAL A 161 -1.91 61.93 7.64
CA VAL A 161 -1.68 62.50 8.98
C VAL A 161 -0.37 63.30 9.00
N TYR A 162 0.71 62.73 8.45
CA TYR A 162 2.00 63.42 8.34
C TYR A 162 1.92 64.67 7.46
N SER A 163 1.09 64.65 6.41
CA SER A 163 0.94 65.75 5.46
C SER A 163 0.15 66.94 6.01
N VAL A 164 -0.74 66.71 6.98
CA VAL A 164 -1.52 67.76 7.66
C VAL A 164 -0.65 68.52 8.67
N TRP A 165 0.46 67.93 9.12
CA TRP A 165 1.42 68.62 9.99
C TRP A 165 2.17 69.71 9.20
N PRO A 166 2.15 70.99 9.62
CA PRO A 166 2.50 72.17 8.80
C PRO A 166 3.98 72.32 8.40
N SER A 167 4.80 71.28 8.55
CA SER A 167 6.27 71.29 8.41
C SER A 167 6.79 70.52 7.16
N SER A 168 5.91 69.96 6.32
CA SER A 168 6.35 68.98 5.30
C SER A 168 6.40 69.53 3.87
N GLU A 169 7.62 69.76 3.34
CA GLU A 169 7.88 69.99 1.92
C GLU A 169 7.43 68.80 1.02
N ARG A 170 6.99 69.11 -0.21
CA ARG A 170 6.33 68.17 -1.14
C ARG A 170 7.18 66.94 -1.51
N LYS A 171 8.51 67.08 -1.69
CA LYS A 171 9.43 65.96 -1.99
C LYS A 171 9.61 64.99 -0.81
N ARG A 172 9.32 65.44 0.42
CA ARG A 172 9.41 64.63 1.64
C ARG A 172 8.22 63.68 1.83
N LYS A 173 7.07 63.95 1.16
CA LYS A 173 5.83 63.17 1.31
C LYS A 173 5.90 61.78 0.69
N VAL A 174 6.43 61.66 -0.53
CA VAL A 174 6.58 60.35 -1.21
C VAL A 174 7.58 59.46 -0.47
N ALA A 175 8.71 60.04 -0.04
CA ALA A 175 9.70 59.34 0.77
C ALA A 175 9.10 58.85 2.11
N ALA A 176 8.28 59.68 2.76
CA ALA A 176 7.57 59.28 3.99
C ALA A 176 6.61 58.11 3.73
N TYR A 177 5.84 58.15 2.64
CA TYR A 177 4.94 57.06 2.26
C TYR A 177 5.67 55.72 2.07
N PHE A 178 6.75 55.68 1.26
CA PHE A 178 7.53 54.47 1.06
C PHE A 178 8.17 53.96 2.35
N ARG A 179 8.60 54.87 3.23
CA ARG A 179 9.13 54.51 4.55
C ARG A 179 8.07 53.83 5.42
N TYR A 180 6.86 54.38 5.49
CA TYR A 180 5.77 53.76 6.25
C TYR A 180 5.33 52.43 5.62
N LEU A 181 5.19 52.37 4.30
CA LEU A 181 4.86 51.13 3.58
C LEU A 181 5.88 50.02 3.89
N TRP A 182 7.17 50.35 3.86
CA TRP A 182 8.26 49.44 4.20
C TRP A 182 8.21 48.97 5.66
N MET A 183 7.96 49.89 6.60
CA MET A 183 7.80 49.56 8.02
C MET A 183 6.62 48.62 8.27
N PHE A 184 5.48 48.83 7.62
CA PHE A 184 4.32 47.96 7.77
C PHE A 184 4.56 46.57 7.16
N GLN A 185 5.17 46.49 5.98
CA GLN A 185 5.53 45.22 5.34
C GLN A 185 6.51 44.40 6.20
N THR A 186 7.56 45.05 6.74
CA THR A 186 8.55 44.38 7.59
C THR A 186 7.99 43.94 8.95
N SER A 187 7.03 44.72 9.50
CA SER A 187 6.30 44.34 10.72
C SER A 187 5.40 43.13 10.49
N LEU A 188 4.71 43.07 9.35
CA LEU A 188 3.81 41.96 9.00
C LEU A 188 4.57 40.66 8.74
N LEU A 189 5.78 40.76 8.17
CA LEU A 189 6.71 39.64 8.00
C LEU A 189 7.43 39.25 9.30
N GLY A 190 7.13 39.92 10.42
CA GLY A 190 7.70 39.62 11.73
C GLY A 190 9.20 39.93 11.88
N LYS A 191 9.80 40.63 10.92
CA LYS A 191 11.25 40.91 10.89
C LYS A 191 11.68 41.94 11.92
N GLU A 192 10.75 42.79 12.38
CA GLU A 192 11.00 43.84 13.37
C GLU A 192 10.00 43.82 14.55
N PHE A 193 9.69 42.63 15.08
CA PHE A 193 9.31 42.57 16.50
C PHE A 193 10.56 42.92 17.31
N GLY A 194 10.80 44.23 17.45
CA GLY A 194 12.05 44.79 17.92
C GLY A 194 12.61 44.06 19.13
N SER A 195 13.93 43.84 19.14
CA SER A 195 14.81 43.25 20.17
C SER A 195 14.23 43.09 21.58
N ASN A 196 13.14 42.36 21.73
CA ASN A 196 12.45 42.08 22.97
C ASN A 196 12.44 40.57 23.07
N SER A 197 13.57 40.05 23.54
CA SER A 197 13.76 38.69 24.04
C SER A 197 12.81 38.31 25.19
N ARG A 198 11.84 39.17 25.56
CA ARG A 198 10.87 38.95 26.65
C ARG A 198 9.75 37.98 26.33
N TRP A 199 9.46 37.70 25.06
CA TRP A 199 8.29 36.90 24.67
C TRP A 199 8.60 35.44 24.35
N PHE A 200 9.87 35.06 24.27
CA PHE A 200 10.24 33.67 24.17
C PHE A 200 10.43 33.13 25.59
N PRO A 201 9.57 32.21 26.07
CA PRO A 201 9.88 31.49 27.30
C PRO A 201 11.25 30.83 27.12
N PRO A 202 12.15 30.91 28.13
CA PRO A 202 13.44 30.25 28.04
C PRO A 202 13.19 28.79 27.71
N HIS A 203 13.71 28.35 26.57
CA HIS A 203 13.66 26.93 26.22
C HIS A 203 14.28 26.17 27.40
N PRO A 204 13.55 25.24 28.05
CA PRO A 204 14.18 24.36 29.01
C PRO A 204 15.26 23.62 28.25
N LEU A 205 16.50 23.90 28.62
CA LEU A 205 17.67 23.16 28.18
C LEU A 205 17.32 21.68 28.37
N HIS A 206 17.20 20.96 27.27
CA HIS A 206 17.06 19.52 27.30
C HIS A 206 18.19 18.97 28.19
N PRO A 207 17.88 18.13 29.19
CA PRO A 207 18.92 17.42 29.92
C PRO A 207 19.75 16.67 28.88
N GLN A 208 21.06 16.95 28.89
CA GLN A 208 22.05 16.18 28.16
C GLN A 208 21.81 14.71 28.47
N LEU A 209 21.28 13.95 27.51
CA LEU A 209 21.15 12.52 27.62
C LEU A 209 22.58 11.95 27.62
N PRO A 210 23.02 11.23 28.66
CA PRO A 210 24.32 10.61 28.66
C PRO A 210 24.36 9.57 27.54
N LEU A 211 25.22 9.83 26.55
CA LEU A 211 25.67 8.82 25.59
C LEU A 211 26.44 7.76 26.39
N HIS A 212 25.81 6.61 26.63
CA HIS A 212 26.52 5.41 27.06
C HIS A 212 26.28 4.29 26.02
N PRO A 213 27.32 3.88 25.27
CA PRO A 213 27.31 2.62 24.53
C PRO A 213 27.99 1.57 25.43
N GLU A 214 27.20 0.75 26.12
CA GLU A 214 27.75 -0.43 26.80
C GLU A 214 27.38 -1.70 26.04
N ARG A 215 28.46 -2.34 25.58
CA ARG A 215 28.50 -3.65 24.95
C ARG A 215 27.86 -4.69 25.87
N VAL A 216 26.98 -5.51 25.31
CA VAL A 216 26.78 -6.88 25.79
C VAL A 216 26.82 -7.78 24.55
N ALA A 217 28.03 -8.13 24.16
CA ALA A 217 28.31 -9.39 23.49
C ALA A 217 28.69 -10.41 24.58
N ASP A 218 28.52 -11.69 24.27
CA ASP A 218 28.84 -12.88 25.08
C ASP A 218 27.69 -13.39 25.96
N ASP A 219 26.79 -14.18 25.34
CA ASP A 219 26.55 -15.55 25.83
C ASP A 219 25.79 -16.37 24.77
N MET A 220 26.49 -17.30 24.11
CA MET A 220 25.90 -18.35 23.26
C MET A 220 26.34 -19.69 23.84
N PRO A 221 25.46 -20.49 24.46
CA PRO A 221 25.81 -21.80 24.98
C PRO A 221 25.97 -22.83 23.85
N GLY A 222 26.97 -23.68 24.05
CA GLY A 222 27.59 -24.55 23.06
C GLY A 222 26.70 -25.67 22.50
N VAL A 223 27.03 -26.01 21.27
CA VAL A 223 26.60 -27.19 20.53
C VAL A 223 27.27 -28.44 21.11
N PRO A 224 26.55 -29.50 21.52
CA PRO A 224 27.15 -30.79 21.78
C PRO A 224 27.30 -31.58 20.49
N GLU A 225 28.56 -31.85 20.16
CA GLU A 225 29.04 -32.80 19.16
C GLU A 225 28.75 -34.24 19.68
N HIS A 226 27.97 -35.03 18.94
CA HIS A 226 27.81 -36.45 19.26
C HIS A 226 28.25 -37.37 18.12
N VAL A 227 29.05 -38.34 18.57
CA VAL A 227 29.97 -39.27 17.91
C VAL A 227 29.22 -40.40 17.19
N PRO A 228 29.75 -40.95 16.09
CA PRO A 228 29.18 -42.11 15.44
C PRO A 228 29.61 -43.42 16.12
N GLY A 229 28.66 -44.36 16.21
CA GLY A 229 28.88 -45.78 16.51
C GLY A 229 28.05 -46.62 15.55
#